data_AF-A0A9K3NQ90-F1
#
_entry.id   AF-A0A9K3NQ90-F1
#
_cell.length_a   1.000
_cell.length_b   1.000
_cell.length_c   1.000
_cell.angle_alpha   90.00
_cell.angle_beta   90.00
_cell.angle_gamma   90.00
#
_symmetry.space_group_name_H-M   'P 1'
#
loop_
_entity.id
_entity.type
_entity.pdbx_description
1 polymer ?
#
loop_
_entity_poly.entity_id
_entity_poly.type
_entity_poly.pdbx_seq_one_letter_code
_entity_poly.pdbx_strand_id
1 'polypeptide(L)' 'MKINNFIFFSLSLVLILGVVESFNYHEQELESEEGFQGLYDRWREHHKVTDRSPQRFNVFKHNVRNIHKKTR' A
#
# COMPACT_ATOMS: atom_id res chain seq x y z
N MET A 1 -32.09 6.21 -11.42
CA MET A 1 -31.77 5.72 -10.04
C MET A 1 -32.49 6.63 -9.05
N LYS A 2 -33.24 6.10 -8.06
CA LYS A 2 -33.92 6.95 -7.07
C LYS A 2 -32.88 7.77 -6.30
N ILE A 3 -33.19 9.02 -5.94
CA ILE A 3 -32.29 9.93 -5.19
C ILE A 3 -31.71 9.26 -3.94
N ASN A 4 -32.51 8.49 -3.22
CA ASN A 4 -32.05 7.76 -2.02
C ASN A 4 -30.95 6.74 -2.37
N ASN A 5 -31.06 6.02 -3.49
CA ASN A 5 -30.05 5.07 -3.92
C ASN A 5 -28.75 5.78 -4.32
N PHE A 6 -28.84 6.97 -4.91
CA PHE A 6 -27.66 7.79 -5.21
C PHE A 6 -26.96 8.25 -3.93
N ILE A 7 -27.72 8.71 -2.94
CA ILE A 7 -27.19 9.13 -1.64
C ILE A 7 -26.48 7.97 -0.93
N PHE A 8 -27.10 6.79 -0.86
CA PHE A 8 -26.47 5.62 -0.23
C PHE A 8 -25.21 5.17 -0.98
N PHE A 9 -25.23 5.19 -2.31
CA PHE A 9 -24.07 4.87 -3.12
C PHE A 9 -22.91 5.86 -2.86
N SER A 10 -23.19 7.16 -2.91
CA SER A 10 -22.19 8.20 -2.62
C SER A 10 -21.63 8.08 -1.20
N LEU A 11 -22.48 7.83 -0.21
CA LEU A 11 -22.05 7.64 1.18
C LEU A 11 -21.13 6.41 1.31
N SER A 12 -21.49 5.30 0.66
CA SER A 12 -20.67 4.09 0.66
C SER A 12 -19.31 4.30 0.00
N LEU A 13 -19.26 5.06 -1.10
CA LEU A 13 -18.03 5.38 -1.80
C LEU A 13 -17.09 6.25 -0.94
N VAL A 14 -17.64 7.26 -0.26
CA VAL A 14 -16.87 8.11 0.67
C VAL A 14 -16.33 7.28 1.84
N LEU A 15 -17.11 6.34 2.38
CA LEU A 15 -16.65 5.46 3.44
C LEU A 15 -15.53 4.52 2.98
N ILE A 16 -15.63 3.94 1.78
CA ILE A 16 -14.59 3.07 1.24
C ILE A 16 -13.31 3.86 0.99
N LEU A 17 -13.40 5.02 0.34
CA LEU A 17 -12.22 5.83 -0.01
C LEU A 17 -11.62 6.55 1.21
N GLY A 18 -12.43 6.88 2.22
CA GLY A 18 -12.00 7.57 3.43
C GLY A 18 -11.43 6.66 4.53
N VAL A 19 -11.73 5.36 4.48
CA VAL A 19 -11.26 4.38 5.49
C VAL A 19 -10.10 3.53 4.96
N VAL A 20 -10.02 3.30 3.65
CA VAL A 20 -8.91 2.53 3.07
C VAL A 20 -7.69 3.45 2.90
N GLU A 21 -6.75 3.37 3.85
CA GLU A 21 -5.41 3.95 3.65
C GLU A 21 -4.64 3.08 2.65
N SER A 22 -4.41 3.64 1.46
CA SER A 22 -3.57 3.03 0.43
C SER A 22 -2.12 3.43 0.60
N PHE A 23 -1.20 2.52 0.27
CA PHE A 23 0.24 2.80 0.22
C PHE A 23 0.75 2.74 -1.22
N ASN A 24 1.32 3.85 -1.70
CA ASN A 24 1.85 3.97 -3.05
C ASN A 24 3.37 3.77 -3.08
N TYR A 25 3.87 3.22 -4.18
CA TYR A 25 5.29 3.09 -4.48
C TYR A 25 5.55 3.29 -5.98
N HIS A 26 6.77 3.68 -6.32
CA HIS A 26 7.23 3.82 -7.70
C HIS A 26 8.03 2.59 -8.13
N GLU A 27 7.88 2.17 -9.38
CA GLU A 27 8.55 0.99 -9.90
C GLU A 27 10.08 1.07 -9.82
N GLN A 28 10.64 2.27 -9.99
CA GLN A 28 12.08 2.55 -9.88
C GLN A 28 12.64 2.20 -8.49
N GLU A 29 11.80 2.22 -7.45
CA GLU A 29 12.22 1.84 -6.10
C GLU A 29 12.51 0.34 -5.98
N LEU A 30 12.02 -0.48 -6.92
CA LEU A 30 12.23 -1.92 -6.94
C LEU A 30 13.53 -2.33 -7.65
N GLU A 31 14.23 -1.38 -8.28
CA GLU A 31 15.41 -1.63 -9.13
C GLU A 31 16.72 -1.73 -8.34
N SER A 32 16.75 -1.20 -7.11
CA SER A 32 17.95 -1.17 -6.26
C SER A 32 17.64 -1.56 -4.81
N GLU A 33 18.68 -1.96 -4.07
CA GLU A 33 18.53 -2.31 -2.66
C GLU A 33 18.25 -1.06 -1.81
N GLU A 34 18.87 0.07 -2.17
CA GLU A 34 18.65 1.38 -1.56
C GLU A 34 17.21 1.86 -1.78
N GLY A 35 16.68 1.68 -2.99
CA GLY A 35 15.27 1.94 -3.31
C GLY A 35 14.34 1.10 -2.45
N PHE A 36 14.60 -0.20 -2.34
CA PHE A 36 13.82 -1.08 -1.47
C PHE A 36 13.89 -0.67 0.00
N GLN A 37 15.07 -0.24 0.47
CA GLN A 37 15.25 0.18 1.86
C GLN A 37 14.43 1.43 2.16
N GLY A 38 14.46 2.43 1.27
CA GLY A 38 13.64 3.63 1.39
C GLY A 38 12.14 3.33 1.32
N LEU A 39 11.73 2.45 0.41
CA LEU A 39 10.36 1.97 0.30
C LEU A 39 9.88 1.27 1.58
N TYR A 40 10.73 0.41 2.16
CA TYR A 40 10.42 -0.29 3.41
C TYR A 40 10.28 0.66 4.60
N ASP A 41 11.16 1.67 4.68
CA ASP A 41 11.11 2.63 5.78
C ASP A 41 9.84 3.50 5.71
N ARG A 42 9.44 3.97 4.52
CA ARG A 42 8.14 4.65 4.34
C ARG A 42 6.94 3.74 4.63
N TRP A 43 6.99 2.49 4.19
CA TRP A 43 5.90 1.53 4.44
C TRP A 43 5.71 1.30 5.93
N ARG A 44 6.82 1.16 6.68
CA ARG A 44 6.79 1.02 8.13
C ARG A 44 6.25 2.25 8.83
N GLU A 45 6.67 3.44 8.42
CA GLU A 45 6.18 4.70 8.98
C GLU A 45 4.67 4.84 8.76
N HIS A 46 4.19 4.60 7.54
CA HIS A 46 2.77 4.67 7.18
C HIS A 46 1.92 3.71 8.03
N HIS A 47 2.36 2.46 8.20
CA HIS A 47 1.62 1.44 8.95
C HIS A 47 2.00 1.39 10.45
N LYS A 48 2.80 2.34 10.94
CA LYS A 48 3.28 2.41 12.34
C LYS A 48 3.96 1.12 12.82
N VAL A 49 4.72 0.46 11.93
CA VAL A 49 5.45 -0.79 12.24
C VAL A 49 6.80 -0.47 12.87
N THR A 50 6.91 -0.67 14.18
CA THR A 50 8.13 -0.42 14.96
C THR A 50 9.21 -1.47 14.73
N ASP A 51 8.82 -2.73 14.55
CA ASP A 51 9.72 -3.86 14.36
C ASP A 51 10.59 -3.70 13.10
N ARG A 52 11.90 -3.84 13.26
CA ARG A 52 12.87 -3.83 12.16
C ARG A 52 13.84 -4.99 12.31
N SER A 53 13.88 -5.85 11.31
CA SER A 53 14.91 -6.88 11.17
C SER A 53 15.22 -7.17 9.71
N PRO A 54 16.43 -7.67 9.39
CA PRO A 54 16.77 -8.09 8.03
C PRO A 54 15.79 -9.12 7.45
N GLN A 55 15.26 -10.02 8.30
CA GLN A 55 14.29 -11.04 7.89
C GLN A 55 12.95 -10.40 7.48
N ARG A 56 12.45 -9.43 8.26
CA ARG A 56 11.22 -8.69 7.91
C ARG A 56 11.39 -7.87 6.64
N PHE A 57 12.56 -7.26 6.45
CA PHE A 57 12.88 -6.57 5.23
C PHE A 57 12.88 -7.51 4.00
N ASN A 58 13.49 -8.70 4.12
CA ASN A 58 13.47 -9.70 3.04
C ASN A 58 12.07 -10.19 2.71
N VAL A 59 11.23 -10.43 3.72
CA VAL A 59 9.81 -10.78 3.53
C VAL A 59 9.06 -9.63 2.82
N PHE A 60 9.29 -8.39 3.24
CA PHE A 60 8.71 -7.21 2.58
C PHE A 60 9.10 -7.14 1.10
N LYS A 61 10.40 -7.25 0.78
CA LYS A 61 10.89 -7.24 -0.62
C LYS A 61 10.23 -8.34 -1.47
N HIS A 62 10.16 -9.56 -0.93
CA HIS A 62 9.53 -10.68 -1.62
C HIS A 62 8.05 -10.40 -1.92
N ASN A 63 7.32 -9.90 -0.93
CA ASN A 63 5.90 -9.61 -1.06
C ASN A 63 5.63 -8.48 -2.07
N VAL A 64 6.39 -7.38 -2.01
CA VAL A 64 6.24 -6.25 -2.95
C VAL A 64 6.50 -6.72 -4.39
N ARG A 65 7.56 -7.52 -4.64
CA ARG A 65 7.82 -8.08 -5.98
C ARG A 65 6.69 -8.97 -6.47
N ASN A 66 6.15 -9.82 -5.59
CA ASN A 66 5.03 -10.69 -5.94
C ASN A 66 3.75 -9.91 -6.26
N ILE A 67 3.47 -8.83 -5.51
CA ILE A 67 2.37 -7.91 -5.79
C ILE A 67 2.59 -7.24 -7.15
N HIS A 68 3.76 -6.64 -7.36
CA HIS A 68 4.12 -5.95 -8.61
C HIS A 68 3.93 -6.86 -9.83
N LYS A 69 4.37 -8.12 -9.75
CA LYS A 69 4.19 -9.12 -10.81
C LYS A 69 2.73 -9.48 -11.08
N LYS A 70 1.85 -9.39 -10.09
CA LYS A 70 0.42 -9.75 -10.21
C LYS A 70 -0.46 -8.57 -10.64
N THR A 71 -0.02 -7.35 -10.40
CA THR A 71 -0.77 -6.12 -10.70
C THR A 71 -0.34 -5.46 -12.02
N ARG A 72 0.58 -6.08 -12.76
CA ARG A 72 1.11 -5.64 -14.04
C ARG A 72 0.89 -6.72 -15.09
#